data_AF-A0AAD7J2I1-F1
#
_entry.id   AF-A0AAD7J2I1-F1
#
_cell.length_a   1.000
_cell.length_b   1.000
_cell.length_c   1.000
_cell.angle_alpha   90.00
_cell.angle_beta   90.00
_cell.angle_gamma   90.00
#
_symmetry.space_group_name_H-M   'P 1'
#
loop_
_entity.id
_entity.type
_entity.pdbx_description
1 polymer ?
#
loop_
_entity_poly.entity_id
_entity_poly.type
_entity_poly.pdbx_seq_one_letter_code
_entity_poly.pdbx_strand_id
1 'polypeptide(L)'
;SALPRSPCPDFLYSNHSPPDPVLVEVRREIIVAENGILQIEEQINHLQQVMNGLASRKQELQGFIVDHRRILSPLRRLPTELLSAIFLECSQTGSGASSFCNPAVEPPVTRVCRSWRAVILSTPRVW
;
A
#
# COMPACT_ATOMS: atom_id res chain seq x y z
N SER A 1 -8.62 -14.54 -27.72
CA SER A 1 -8.20 -15.70 -28.52
C SER A 1 -9.33 -16.70 -28.52
N ALA A 2 -9.78 -17.15 -29.69
CA ALA A 2 -10.81 -18.18 -29.80
C ALA A 2 -10.21 -19.54 -29.44
N LEU A 3 -10.95 -20.37 -28.70
CA LEU A 3 -10.55 -21.75 -28.41
C LEU A 3 -10.34 -22.52 -29.73
N PRO A 4 -9.34 -23.39 -29.82
CA PRO A 4 -9.18 -24.27 -30.98
C PRO A 4 -10.46 -25.09 -31.18
N ARG A 5 -10.91 -25.21 -32.43
CA ARG A 5 -12.11 -26.00 -32.78
C ARG A 5 -11.77 -27.48 -32.65
N SER A 6 -12.69 -28.26 -32.05
CA SER A 6 -12.53 -29.71 -31.94
C SER A 6 -12.34 -30.34 -33.33
N PRO A 7 -11.38 -31.26 -33.51
CA PRO A 7 -11.19 -31.97 -34.77
C PRO A 7 -12.38 -32.88 -35.12
N CYS A 8 -13.26 -33.18 -34.16
CA CYS A 8 -14.37 -34.11 -34.32
C CYS A 8 -15.64 -33.60 -33.60
N PRO A 9 -16.31 -32.55 -34.12
CA PRO A 9 -17.46 -31.93 -33.47
C PRO A 9 -18.68 -32.86 -33.37
N ASP A 10 -18.88 -33.76 -34.34
CA ASP A 10 -20.04 -34.66 -34.41
C ASP A 10 -20.09 -35.69 -33.27
N PHE A 11 -18.92 -36.07 -32.76
CA PHE A 11 -18.79 -37.00 -31.64
C PHE A 11 -18.90 -36.33 -30.27
N LEU A 12 -18.88 -34.99 -30.19
CA LEU A 12 -19.05 -34.28 -28.92
C LEU A 12 -20.47 -34.42 -28.36
N TYR A 13 -21.45 -34.68 -29.23
CA TYR A 13 -22.87 -34.73 -28.89
C TYR A 13 -23.54 -36.05 -29.28
N SER A 14 -22.76 -37.05 -29.71
CA SER A 14 -23.25 -38.35 -30.21
C SER A 14 -22.76 -39.51 -29.34
N ASN A 15 -23.62 -40.50 -29.10
CA ASN A 15 -23.27 -41.72 -28.35
C ASN A 15 -22.57 -42.79 -29.23
N HIS A 16 -22.25 -42.47 -30.49
CA HIS A 16 -21.53 -43.39 -31.38
C HIS A 16 -20.04 -43.44 -31.02
N SER A 17 -19.49 -44.66 -30.96
CA SER A 17 -18.05 -44.86 -30.72
C SER A 17 -17.24 -44.31 -31.91
N PRO A 18 -16.29 -43.38 -31.70
CA PRO A 18 -15.43 -42.90 -32.77
C PRO A 18 -14.50 -44.02 -33.26
N PRO A 19 -14.04 -43.96 -34.52
CA PRO A 19 -13.01 -44.86 -35.03
C PRO A 19 -11.65 -44.62 -34.34
N ASP A 20 -10.82 -45.66 -34.21
CA ASP A 20 -9.48 -45.58 -33.61
C ASP A 20 -8.58 -44.43 -34.10
N PRO A 21 -8.45 -44.12 -35.40
CA PRO A 21 -7.63 -42.99 -35.85
C PRO A 21 -8.11 -41.63 -35.31
N VAL A 22 -9.43 -41.46 -35.14
CA VAL A 22 -10.01 -40.25 -34.52
C VAL A 22 -9.63 -40.17 -33.04
N LEU A 23 -9.68 -41.29 -32.32
CA LEU A 23 -9.28 -41.35 -30.90
C LEU A 23 -7.80 -41.00 -30.71
N VAL A 24 -6.92 -41.45 -31.60
CA VAL A 24 -5.49 -41.11 -31.56
C VAL A 24 -5.27 -39.61 -31.76
N GLU A 25 -5.97 -39.00 -32.72
CA GLU A 25 -5.84 -37.55 -32.96
C GLU A 25 -6.37 -36.73 -31.77
N VAL A 26 -7.54 -37.09 -31.23
CA VAL A 26 -8.11 -36.44 -30.05
C VAL A 26 -7.16 -36.54 -28.84
N ARG A 27 -6.54 -37.71 -28.61
CA ARG A 27 -5.54 -37.87 -27.54
C ARG A 27 -4.32 -36.97 -27.75
N ARG A 28 -3.84 -36.83 -28.99
CA ARG A 28 -2.72 -35.93 -29.31
C ARG A 28 -3.09 -34.48 -29.01
N GLU A 29 -4.25 -34.03 -29.44
CA GLU A 29 -4.74 -32.66 -29.19
C GLU A 29 -4.88 -32.37 -27.70
N ILE A 30 -5.36 -33.34 -26.91
CA ILE A 30 -5.42 -33.22 -25.44
C ILE A 30 -4.02 -33.02 -24.86
N ILE A 31 -3.04 -33.85 -25.25
CA ILE A 31 -1.66 -33.72 -24.77
C ILE A 31 -1.06 -32.36 -25.14
N VAL A 32 -1.31 -31.86 -26.36
CA VAL A 32 -0.86 -30.53 -26.78
C VAL A 32 -1.50 -29.44 -25.93
N ALA A 33 -2.81 -29.53 -25.68
CA ALA A 33 -3.53 -28.56 -24.85
C ALA A 33 -3.04 -28.58 -23.39
N GLU A 34 -2.83 -29.76 -22.80
CA GLU A 34 -2.31 -29.93 -21.45
C GLU A 34 -0.90 -29.32 -21.31
N ASN A 35 -0.01 -29.56 -22.27
CA ASN A 35 1.31 -28.93 -22.30
C ASN A 35 1.22 -27.40 -22.44
N GLY A 36 0.28 -26.90 -23.25
CA GLY A 36 0.02 -25.47 -23.38
C GLY A 36 -0.46 -24.83 -22.07
N ILE A 37 -1.31 -25.53 -21.30
CA ILE A 37 -1.74 -25.08 -19.97
C ILE A 37 -0.53 -24.97 -19.04
N LEU A 38 0.33 -25.99 -18.97
CA LEU A 38 1.53 -25.96 -18.12
C LEU A 38 2.46 -24.78 -18.44
N GLN A 39 2.66 -24.48 -19.73
CA GLN A 39 3.46 -23.34 -20.16
C GLN A 39 2.83 -22.00 -19.73
N ILE A 40 1.51 -21.87 -19.86
CA ILE A 40 0.80 -20.66 -19.44
C ILE A 40 0.88 -20.50 -17.91
N GLU A 41 0.72 -21.58 -17.15
CA GLU A 41 0.85 -21.57 -15.69
C GLU A 41 2.26 -21.15 -15.25
N GLU A 42 3.30 -21.64 -15.92
CA GLU A 42 4.68 -21.21 -15.66
C GLU A 42 4.86 -19.71 -15.91
N GLN A 43 4.33 -19.19 -17.02
CA GLN A 43 4.37 -17.75 -17.33
C GLN A 43 3.60 -16.92 -16.29
N ILE A 44 2.42 -17.38 -15.86
CA ILE A 44 1.64 -16.73 -14.81
C ILE A 44 2.46 -16.67 -13.52
N ASN A 45 3.04 -17.79 -13.09
CA ASN A 45 3.84 -17.86 -11.87
C ASN A 45 5.06 -16.93 -11.94
N HIS A 46 5.76 -16.91 -13.08
CA HIS A 46 6.90 -16.02 -13.28
C HIS A 46 6.50 -14.54 -13.18
N LEU A 47 5.44 -14.13 -13.88
CA LEU A 47 4.96 -12.74 -13.84
C LEU A 47 4.48 -12.35 -12.45
N GLN A 48 3.82 -13.24 -11.72
CA GLN A 48 3.42 -13.00 -10.33
C GLN A 48 4.64 -12.77 -9.42
N GLN A 49 5.72 -13.54 -9.58
CA GLN A 49 6.95 -13.33 -8.82
C GLN A 49 7.57 -11.95 -9.12
N VAL A 50 7.63 -11.55 -10.39
CA VAL A 50 8.12 -10.23 -10.79
C VAL A 50 7.24 -9.12 -10.18
N MET A 51 5.93 -9.25 -10.26
CA MET A 51 4.98 -8.30 -9.67
C MET A 51 5.17 -8.17 -8.16
N ASN A 52 5.33 -9.29 -7.45
CA ASN A 52 5.56 -9.29 -6.01
C ASN A 52 6.88 -8.61 -5.64
N GLY A 53 7.96 -8.85 -6.40
CA GLY A 53 9.25 -8.19 -6.22
C GLY A 53 9.15 -6.67 -6.40
N LEU A 54 8.48 -6.21 -7.47
CA LEU A 54 8.28 -4.79 -7.73
C LEU A 54 7.39 -4.12 -6.66
N ALA A 55 6.35 -4.81 -6.19
CA ALA A 55 5.47 -4.33 -5.13
C ALA A 55 6.23 -4.13 -3.81
N SER A 56 7.08 -5.10 -3.43
CA SER A 56 7.94 -4.99 -2.25
C SER A 56 8.87 -3.79 -2.35
N ARG A 57 9.56 -3.63 -3.50
CA ARG A 57 10.47 -2.50 -3.71
C ARG A 57 9.76 -1.14 -3.66
N LYS A 58 8.55 -1.07 -4.22
CA LYS A 58 7.71 0.13 -4.12
C LYS A 58 7.39 0.46 -2.66
N GLN A 59 7.03 -0.54 -1.86
CA GLN A 59 6.71 -0.35 -0.44
C GLN A 59 7.91 0.15 0.36
N GLU A 60 9.10 -0.42 0.12
CA GLU A 60 10.35 0.05 0.74
C GLU A 60 10.62 1.53 0.43
N LEU A 61 10.49 1.93 -0.84
CA LEU A 61 10.70 3.32 -1.26
C LEU A 61 9.65 4.26 -0.65
N GLN A 62 8.40 3.82 -0.53
CA GLN A 62 7.37 4.59 0.15
C GLN A 62 7.70 4.81 1.63
N GLY A 63 8.18 3.77 2.33
CA GLY A 63 8.67 3.88 3.71
C GLY A 63 9.82 4.89 3.82
N PHE A 64 10.82 4.75 2.96
CA PHE A 64 11.96 5.68 2.88
C PHE A 64 11.49 7.13 2.71
N ILE A 65 10.57 7.40 1.78
CA ILE A 65 10.03 8.74 1.54
C ILE A 65 9.31 9.28 2.78
N VAL A 66 8.47 8.48 3.43
CA VAL A 66 7.72 8.90 4.62
C VAL A 66 8.68 9.29 5.74
N ASP A 67 9.70 8.48 6.00
CA ASP A 67 10.67 8.75 7.07
C ASP A 67 11.51 9.99 6.79
N HIS A 68 11.93 10.21 5.55
CA HIS A 68 12.70 11.40 5.19
C HIS A 68 11.83 12.66 5.15
N ARG A 69 10.57 12.56 4.73
CA ARG A 69 9.62 13.69 4.83
C ARG A 69 9.39 14.12 6.27
N ARG A 70 9.39 13.18 7.23
CA ARG A 70 9.33 13.53 8.66
C ARG A 70 10.53 14.36 9.10
N ILE A 71 11.71 14.14 8.53
CA ILE A 71 12.92 14.96 8.80
C ILE A 71 12.74 16.37 8.25
N LEU A 72 12.18 16.50 7.04
CA LEU A 72 11.94 17.78 6.39
C LEU A 72 10.72 18.54 6.94
N SER A 73 10.03 17.97 7.94
CA SER A 73 8.86 18.62 8.55
C SER A 73 9.22 20.03 9.03
N PRO A 74 8.44 21.06 8.64
CA PRO A 74 8.65 22.44 9.10
C PRO A 74 8.71 22.55 10.62
N LEU A 75 8.00 21.65 11.33
CA LEU A 75 8.00 21.57 12.79
C LEU A 75 9.37 21.31 13.41
N ARG A 76 10.30 20.64 12.69
CA ARG A 76 11.68 20.44 13.16
C ARG A 76 12.61 21.62 12.84
N ARG A 77 12.19 22.51 11.93
CA ARG A 77 12.96 23.69 11.52
C ARG A 77 12.48 24.96 12.20
N LEU A 78 11.35 24.91 12.92
CA LEU A 78 10.89 26.05 13.67
C LEU A 78 11.85 26.28 14.85
N PRO A 79 12.48 27.47 14.96
CA PRO A 79 13.22 27.86 16.13
C PRO A 79 12.34 27.77 17.37
N THR A 80 12.94 27.44 18.50
CA THR A 80 12.25 27.34 19.80
C THR A 80 11.59 28.66 20.19
N GLU A 81 12.19 29.79 19.79
CA GLU A 81 11.65 31.13 20.02
C GLU A 81 10.32 31.33 19.29
N LEU A 82 10.24 30.94 18.02
CA LEU A 82 9.00 31.05 17.24
C LEU A 82 7.92 30.09 17.75
N LEU A 83 8.31 28.89 18.20
CA LEU A 83 7.38 27.96 18.85
C LEU A 83 6.81 28.56 20.13
N SER A 84 7.66 29.16 20.97
CA SER A 84 7.23 29.80 22.21
C SER A 84 6.30 30.99 21.96
N ALA A 85 6.58 31.81 20.94
CA ALA A 85 5.73 32.93 20.55
C ALA A 85 4.35 32.45 20.06
N ILE A 86 4.30 31.39 19.26
CA ILE A 86 3.02 30.78 18.83
C ILE A 86 2.23 30.28 20.05
N PHE A 87 2.86 29.59 21.00
CA PHE A 87 2.17 29.11 22.20
C PHE A 87 1.65 30.24 23.08
N LEU A 88 2.43 31.32 23.22
CA LEU A 88 2.05 32.54 23.93
C LEU A 88 0.86 33.25 23.29
N GLU A 89 0.84 33.37 21.97
CA GLU A 89 -0.30 33.97 21.26
C GLU A 89 -1.55 33.09 21.40
N CYS A 90 -1.41 31.77 21.26
CA CYS A 90 -2.52 30.83 21.43
C CYS A 90 -3.08 30.78 22.86
N SER A 91 -2.26 31.03 23.90
CA SER A 91 -2.74 31.11 25.29
C SER A 91 -3.48 32.42 25.57
N GLN A 92 -3.05 33.53 24.96
CA GLN A 92 -3.66 34.85 25.15
C GLN A 92 -4.95 35.06 24.35
N THR A 93 -5.06 34.47 23.16
CA THR A 93 -6.25 34.64 22.29
C THR A 93 -7.41 33.67 22.58
N GLY A 94 -7.21 32.68 23.45
CA GLY A 94 -8.20 31.65 23.75
C GLY A 94 -9.19 32.02 24.87
N SER A 95 -10.13 32.96 24.65
CA SER A 95 -11.19 33.29 25.63
C SER A 95 -12.39 32.31 25.65
N GLY A 96 -12.21 31.04 25.27
CA GLY A 96 -13.27 30.03 25.25
C GLY A 96 -12.76 28.61 25.48
N ALA A 97 -13.67 27.64 25.63
CA ALA A 97 -13.43 26.22 25.94
C ALA A 97 -12.46 25.47 25.00
N SER A 98 -11.92 26.15 23.99
CA SER A 98 -10.88 25.72 23.06
C SER A 98 -9.49 26.29 23.39
N SER A 99 -9.18 26.58 24.66
CA SER A 99 -7.84 27.04 25.01
C SER A 99 -6.83 25.91 24.80
N PHE A 100 -5.97 26.07 23.79
CA PHE A 100 -4.85 25.16 23.51
C PHE A 100 -3.80 25.14 24.63
N CYS A 101 -3.87 26.09 25.56
CA CYS A 101 -3.06 26.19 26.77
C CYS A 101 -3.96 26.63 27.93
N ASN A 102 -4.76 25.70 28.45
CA ASN A 102 -5.52 25.96 29.67
C ASN A 102 -4.59 25.76 30.88
N PRO A 103 -4.38 26.76 31.78
CA PRO A 103 -3.52 26.60 32.95
C PRO A 103 -3.98 25.49 33.92
N ALA A 104 -5.26 25.09 33.88
CA ALA A 104 -5.81 24.05 34.74
C ALA A 104 -5.59 22.60 34.21
N VAL A 105 -5.14 22.43 32.97
CA VAL A 105 -5.01 21.11 32.30
C VAL A 105 -3.72 21.07 31.46
N GLU A 106 -3.05 19.93 31.36
CA GLU A 106 -1.87 19.79 30.47
C GLU A 106 -2.24 20.27 29.04
N PRO A 107 -1.55 21.29 28.48
CA PRO A 107 -1.87 21.83 27.16
C PRO A 107 -1.88 20.73 26.08
N PRO A 108 -2.92 20.59 25.24
CA PRO A 108 -2.97 19.58 24.17
C PRO A 108 -1.72 19.55 23.28
N VAL A 109 -1.07 20.71 23.11
CA VAL A 109 0.16 20.88 22.34
C VAL A 109 1.38 20.13 22.93
N THR A 110 1.40 19.78 24.22
CA THR A 110 2.46 18.92 24.80
C THR A 110 2.41 17.49 24.25
N ARG A 111 1.26 17.06 23.71
CA ARG A 111 1.08 15.71 23.14
C ARG A 111 1.55 15.59 21.69
N VAL A 112 1.88 16.70 21.02
CA VAL A 112 2.30 16.72 19.60
C VAL A 112 3.67 16.05 19.41
N CYS A 113 4.69 16.47 20.17
CA CYS A 113 6.00 15.83 20.17
C CYS A 113 6.84 16.22 21.40
N ARG A 114 7.95 15.50 21.63
CA ARG A 114 8.87 15.75 22.76
C ARG A 114 9.47 17.18 22.72
N SER A 115 9.78 17.69 21.53
CA SER A 115 10.33 19.04 21.36
C SER A 115 9.32 20.12 21.78
N TRP A 116 8.05 19.99 21.36
CA TRP A 116 6.99 20.93 21.74
C TRP A 116 6.74 20.93 23.24
N ARG A 117 6.68 19.73 23.85
CA ARG A 117 6.58 19.62 25.32
C ARG A 117 7.76 20.30 26.02
N ALA A 118 9.00 20.08 25.56
CA ALA A 118 10.17 20.71 26.14
C ALA A 118 10.10 22.24 26.06
N VAL A 119 9.69 22.80 24.92
CA VAL A 119 9.54 24.24 24.73
C VAL A 119 8.48 24.82 25.68
N ILE A 120 7.31 24.19 25.78
CA ILE A 120 6.22 24.63 26.67
C ILE A 120 6.67 24.62 28.13
N LEU A 121 7.29 23.53 28.59
CA LEU A 121 7.78 23.42 29.96
C LEU A 121 8.90 24.44 30.27
N SER A 122 9.71 24.79 29.26
CA SER A 122 10.74 25.83 29.38
C SER A 122 10.23 27.26 29.23
N THR A 123 8.94 27.46 28.92
CA THR A 123 8.33 28.78 28.74
C THR A 123 7.31 29.08 29.85
N PRO A 124 7.77 29.46 31.07
CA PRO A 124 7.31 30.66 31.77
C PRO A 124 5.83 31.04 31.77
N ARG A 125 5.51 31.60 30.62
CA ARG A 125 4.43 32.55 30.40
C ARG A 125 3.27 31.91 29.63
N VAL A 126 3.41 30.63 29.29
CA VAL A 126 2.42 29.83 28.56
C VAL A 126 1.50 29.06 29.53
N TRP A 127 1.94 28.87 30.79
CA TRP A 127 1.19 28.26 31.89
C TRP A 127 0.59 29.29 32.84
#